data_AF-A0A1G6MUX1-F1
#
_entry.id   AF-A0A1G6MUX1-F1
#
_cell.length_a   1.000
_cell.length_b   1.000
_cell.length_c   1.000
_cell.angle_alpha   90.00
_cell.angle_beta   90.00
_cell.angle_gamma   90.00
#
_symmetry.space_group_name_H-M   'P 1'
#
loop_
_entity.id
_entity.type
_entity.pdbx_description
1 polymer ?
#
loop_
_entity_poly.entity_id
_entity_poly.type
_entity_poly.pdbx_seq_one_letter_code
_entity_poly.pdbx_strand_id
1 'polypeptide(L)' 'MSLGDWIISVLVSKIPLIGFIMLIVWAVDSNTDKNKSNWAKAELIVTLIFIGISILFVAIIGFGFFANFSDEIDWSQID' A
#
# COMPACT_ATOMS: atom_id res chain seq x y z
N MET A 1 0.65 12.12 -23.74
CA MET A 1 0.35 10.68 -23.60
C MET A 1 -0.94 10.30 -24.30
N SER A 2 -0.98 9.15 -24.95
CA SER A 2 -2.19 8.53 -25.53
C SER A 2 -2.98 7.72 -24.49
N LEU A 3 -4.19 7.26 -24.84
CA LEU A 3 -4.97 6.33 -23.99
C LEU A 3 -4.21 5.01 -23.75
N GLY A 4 -3.54 4.48 -24.78
CA GLY A 4 -2.74 3.26 -24.66
C GLY A 4 -1.61 3.40 -23.65
N ASP A 5 -0.94 4.55 -23.64
CA ASP A 5 0.13 4.84 -22.66
C ASP A 5 -0.40 4.85 -21.23
N TRP A 6 -1.62 5.36 -21.02
CA TRP A 6 -2.29 5.35 -19.72
C TRP A 6 -2.66 3.93 -19.28
N ILE A 7 -3.22 3.12 -20.18
CA ILE A 7 -3.54 1.72 -19.89
C ILE A 7 -2.27 0.98 -19.45
N ILE A 8 -1.17 1.12 -20.19
CA ILE A 8 0.12 0.50 -19.83
C ILE A 8 0.60 1.01 -18.47
N SER A 9 0.51 2.31 -18.22
CA SER A 9 0.93 2.91 -16.94
C SER A 9 0.14 2.36 -15.76
N VAL A 10 -1.18 2.20 -15.91
CA VAL A 10 -2.04 1.58 -14.90
C VAL A 10 -1.67 0.11 -14.69
N LEU A 11 -1.53 -0.68 -15.75
CA LEU A 11 -1.17 -2.10 -15.63
C LEU A 11 0.17 -2.31 -14.91
N VAL A 12 1.20 -1.54 -15.28
CA VAL A 12 2.50 -1.57 -14.62
C VAL A 12 2.38 -1.20 -13.14
N SER A 13 1.59 -0.18 -12.79
CA SER A 13 1.39 0.25 -11.40
C SER A 13 0.74 -0.81 -10.50
N LYS A 14 0.00 -1.78 -11.09
CA LYS A 14 -0.67 -2.85 -10.32
C LYS A 14 0.23 -4.06 -10.05
N ILE A 15 1.44 -4.10 -10.61
CA ILE A 15 2.44 -5.10 -10.23
C ILE A 15 3.04 -4.66 -8.89
N PRO A 16 3.05 -5.48 -7.83
CA PRO A 16 3.36 -5.01 -6.48
C PRO A 16 4.74 -4.32 -6.36
N LEU A 17 5.82 -5.06 -6.66
CA LEU A 17 7.18 -4.53 -6.49
C LEU A 17 7.56 -3.58 -7.64
N ILE A 18 7.35 -4.04 -8.88
CA ILE A 18 7.73 -3.27 -10.08
C ILE A 18 6.88 -2.00 -10.18
N GLY A 19 5.58 -2.09 -9.95
CA GLY A 19 4.67 -0.94 -9.99
C GLY A 19 5.01 0.10 -8.93
N PHE A 20 5.32 -0.31 -7.71
CA PHE A 20 5.77 0.61 -6.67
C PHE A 20 7.07 1.35 -7.06
N ILE A 21 8.07 0.62 -7.56
CA ILE A 21 9.31 1.23 -8.06
C ILE A 21 9.02 2.19 -9.21
N MET A 22 8.18 1.80 -10.17
CA MET A 22 7.84 2.63 -11.32
C MET A 22 7.08 3.89 -10.93
N LEU A 23 6.19 3.84 -9.92
CA LEU A 23 5.53 5.04 -9.38
C LEU A 23 6.57 6.03 -8.80
N ILE A 24 7.59 5.54 -8.08
CA ILE A 24 8.66 6.40 -7.57
C ILE A 24 9.45 7.02 -8.73
N VAL A 25 9.87 6.21 -9.71
CA VAL A 25 10.61 6.69 -10.89
C VAL A 25 9.82 7.77 -11.63
N TRP A 26 8.53 7.52 -11.93
CA TRP A 26 7.68 8.50 -12.61
C TRP A 26 7.43 9.76 -11.79
N ALA A 27 7.42 9.66 -10.46
CA ALA A 27 7.24 10.81 -9.60
C ALA A 27 8.46 11.76 -9.61
N VAL A 28 9.68 11.24 -9.76
CA VAL A 28 10.92 12.02 -9.58
C VAL A 28 11.68 12.32 -10.87
N ASP A 29 11.52 11.50 -11.91
CA ASP A 29 12.23 11.68 -13.18
C ASP A 29 11.77 12.95 -13.93
N SER A 30 12.72 13.75 -14.38
CA SER A 30 12.48 14.99 -15.12
C SER A 30 11.98 14.75 -16.55
N ASN A 31 12.17 13.55 -17.10
CA ASN A 31 11.76 13.20 -18.46
C ASN A 31 10.33 12.61 -18.51
N THR A 32 9.75 12.29 -17.35
CA THR A 32 8.38 11.78 -17.29
C THR A 32 7.37 12.90 -17.55
N ASP A 33 6.36 12.62 -18.38
CA ASP A 33 5.24 13.54 -18.67
C ASP A 33 4.66 14.12 -17.37
N LYS A 34 4.46 15.45 -17.36
CA LYS A 34 4.06 16.18 -16.15
C LYS A 34 2.78 15.65 -15.51
N ASN A 35 1.80 15.23 -16.32
CA ASN A 35 0.53 14.69 -15.82
C ASN A 35 0.75 13.31 -15.19
N LYS A 36 1.58 12.46 -15.80
CA LYS A 36 1.94 11.15 -15.25
C LYS A 36 2.74 11.26 -13.96
N SER A 37 3.69 12.19 -13.90
CA SER A 37 4.48 12.46 -12.70
C SER A 37 3.61 12.92 -11.53
N ASN A 38 2.68 13.85 -11.79
CA ASN A 38 1.74 14.31 -10.77
C ASN A 38 0.79 13.18 -10.32
N TRP A 39 0.30 12.35 -11.23
CA TRP A 39 -0.51 11.17 -10.89
C TRP A 39 0.27 10.16 -10.05
N ALA A 40 1.53 9.87 -10.39
CA ALA A 40 2.37 8.95 -9.64
C ALA A 40 2.62 9.43 -8.20
N LYS A 41 2.81 10.75 -8.00
CA LYS A 41 2.88 11.37 -6.67
C LYS A 41 1.59 11.18 -5.88
N ALA A 42 0.44 11.39 -6.53
CA ALA A 42 -0.86 11.19 -5.89
C ALA A 42 -1.06 9.72 -5.46
N GLU A 43 -0.72 8.75 -6.32
CA GLU A 43 -0.80 7.32 -5.96
C GLU A 43 0.12 6.95 -4.79
N LEU A 44 1.35 7.47 -4.75
CA LEU A 44 2.26 7.24 -3.62
C LEU A 44 1.70 7.80 -2.30
N ILE A 45 1.12 9.01 -2.32
CA ILE A 45 0.48 9.62 -1.15
C ILE A 45 -0.73 8.79 -0.71
N VAL A 46 -1.59 8.41 -1.64
CA VAL A 46 -2.80 7.60 -1.38
C VAL A 46 -2.41 6.23 -0.82
N THR A 47 -1.40 5.59 -1.39
CA THR A 47 -0.83 4.33 -0.90
C THR A 47 -0.35 4.47 0.55
N LEU A 48 0.38 5.54 0.87
CA LEU A 48 0.85 5.79 2.24
C LEU A 48 -0.31 5.99 3.22
N ILE A 49 -1.36 6.71 2.82
CA ILE A 49 -2.58 6.88 3.61
C ILE A 49 -3.24 5.53 3.88
N PHE A 50 -3.41 4.69 2.85
CA PHE A 50 -4.00 3.36 3.01
C PHE A 50 -3.15 2.44 3.89
N ILE A 51 -1.82 2.52 3.83
CA ILE A 51 -0.94 1.79 4.76
C ILE A 51 -1.21 2.25 6.20
N GLY A 52 -1.27 3.55 6.45
CA GLY A 52 -1.57 4.10 7.78
C GLY A 52 -2.93 3.64 8.31
N ILE A 53 -3.97 3.71 7.48
CA ILE A 53 -5.30 3.21 7.81
C ILE A 53 -5.27 1.69 8.09
N SER A 54 -4.59 0.90 7.25
CA SER A 54 -4.49 -0.56 7.42
C SER A 54 -3.83 -0.93 8.75
N ILE A 55 -2.77 -0.21 9.14
CA ILE A 55 -2.10 -0.41 10.44
C ILE A 55 -3.08 -0.15 11.59
N LEU A 56 -3.87 0.93 11.53
CA LEU A 56 -4.86 1.24 12.56
C LEU A 56 -5.94 0.15 12.66
N PHE A 57 -6.44 -0.33 11.52
CA PHE A 57 -7.42 -1.42 11.49
C PHE A 57 -6.86 -2.72 12.08
N VAL A 58 -5.65 -3.11 11.67
CA VAL A 58 -4.96 -4.30 12.21
C VAL A 58 -4.69 -4.15 13.70
N ALA A 59 -4.32 -2.96 14.18
CA ALA A 59 -4.15 -2.73 15.61
C ALA A 59 -5.48 -2.92 16.36
N ILE A 60 -6.55 -2.23 15.97
CA ILE A 60 -7.83 -2.29 16.67
C ILE A 60 -8.40 -3.72 16.68
N ILE A 61 -8.46 -4.37 15.51
CA ILE A 61 -9.02 -5.72 15.38
C ILE A 61 -8.07 -6.76 15.98
N GLY A 62 -6.78 -6.66 15.69
CA GLY A 62 -5.76 -7.61 16.14
C GLY A 62 -5.58 -7.61 17.65
N PHE A 63 -5.55 -6.45 18.31
CA PHE A 63 -5.53 -6.38 19.77
C PHE A 63 -6.81 -6.95 20.39
N GLY A 64 -7.98 -6.62 19.82
CA GLY A 64 -9.25 -7.17 20.31
C GLY A 64 -9.33 -8.69 20.17
N PHE A 65 -8.95 -9.24 19.01
CA PHE A 65 -8.89 -10.67 18.78
C PHE A 65 -7.88 -11.36 19.71
N PHE A 66 -6.65 -10.82 19.82
CA PHE A 66 -5.60 -11.38 20.66
C PHE A 66 -6.02 -11.40 22.14
N ALA A 67 -6.66 -10.34 22.64
CA ALA A 67 -7.11 -10.29 24.04
C ALA A 67 -8.17 -11.36 24.36
N ASN A 68 -9.16 -11.56 23.49
CA ASN A 68 -10.15 -12.63 23.68
C ASN A 68 -9.51 -14.02 23.59
N PHE A 69 -8.60 -14.21 22.63
CA PHE A 69 -7.89 -15.48 22.47
C PHE A 69 -6.97 -15.80 23.66
N SER A 70 -6.30 -14.81 24.25
CA SER A 70 -5.44 -15.02 25.41
C SER A 70 -6.20 -15.45 26.66
N ASP A 71 -7.46 -15.04 26.80
CA ASP A 71 -8.34 -15.43 27.91
C ASP A 71 -8.81 -16.89 27.80
N GLU A 72 -8.86 -17.45 26.59
CA GLU A 72 -9.27 -18.85 26.36
C GLU A 72 -8.12 -19.86 26.58
N ILE A 73 -6.87 -19.40 26.64
CA ILE A 73 -5.72 -20.28 26.86
C ILE A 73 -5.48 -20.49 28.36
N ASP A 74 -5.58 -21.74 28.80
CA ASP A 74 -5.12 -22.15 30.13
C ASP A 74 -3.60 -22.37 30.13
N TRP A 75 -2.88 -21.32 30.53
CA TRP A 75 -1.41 -21.32 30.59
C TRP A 75 -0.84 -22.28 31.64
N SER A 76 -1.64 -22.72 32.60
CA SER A 76 -1.20 -23.64 33.67
C SER A 76 -0.95 -25.07 33.19
N GLN A 77 -1.42 -25.42 31.98
CA GLN A 77 -1.17 -26.73 31.35
C GLN A 77 0.21 -26.83 30.68
N ILE A 78 0.95 -25.72 30.60
CA ILE A 78 2.21 -25.61 29.86
C ILE A 78 3.43 -25.63 30.80
N ASP A 79 3.21 -25.40 32.11
CA ASP A 79 4.21 -25.56 33.19
C ASP A 79 4.19 -26.99 33.77
#